data_AF-F8KPE6-F1
#
_entry.id   AF-F8KPE6-F1
#
_cell.length_a   1.000
_cell.length_b   1.000
_cell.length_c   1.000
_cell.angle_alpha   90.00
_cell.angle_beta   90.00
_cell.angle_gamma   90.00
#
_symmetry.space_group_name_H-M   'P 1'
#
loop_
_entity.id
_entity.type
_entity.pdbx_description
1 polymer ?
#
loop_
_entity_poly.entity_id
_entity_poly.type
_entity_poly.pdbx_seq_one_letter_code
_entity_poly.pdbx_strand_id
1 'polypeptide(L)'
;MEWVQCLRACNMPLAKIKTYIELAQQGLKSAPQRKALLQKQLETLYAQLETLHHAEQKIAHKIQLYTQMIKEQKDFLNPLSPTYKGNSKKTP
;
A
#
# COMPACT_ATOMS: atom_id res chain seq x y z
N MET A 1 -6.17 24.03 -6.31
CA MET A 1 -4.98 23.49 -5.62
C MET A 1 -4.94 21.95 -5.59
N GLU A 2 -5.94 21.26 -6.16
CA GLU A 2 -6.08 19.78 -6.23
C GLU A 2 -4.82 19.02 -6.67
N TRP A 3 -4.06 19.54 -7.63
CA TRP A 3 -2.93 18.78 -8.20
C TRP A 3 -1.78 18.55 -7.21
N VAL A 4 -1.41 19.56 -6.43
CA VAL A 4 -0.35 19.42 -5.41
C VAL A 4 -0.81 18.50 -4.28
N GLN A 5 -2.10 18.56 -3.92
CA GLN A 5 -2.68 17.65 -2.93
C GLN A 5 -2.63 16.20 -3.40
N CYS A 6 -2.96 15.93 -4.67
CA CYS A 6 -2.82 14.61 -5.28
C CYS A 6 -1.37 14.09 -5.20
N LEU A 7 -0.38 14.88 -5.62
CA LEU A 7 1.02 14.47 -5.56
C LEU A 7 1.49 14.16 -4.12
N ARG A 8 1.02 14.93 -3.14
CA ARG A 8 1.27 14.67 -1.72
C ARG A 8 0.58 13.39 -1.24
N ALA A 9 -0.66 13.15 -1.64
CA ALA A 9 -1.41 11.94 -1.28
C ALA A 9 -0.74 10.67 -1.84
N CYS A 10 -0.11 10.76 -3.01
CA CYS A 10 0.72 9.70 -3.56
C CYS A 10 2.13 9.60 -2.92
N ASN A 11 2.34 10.28 -1.79
CA ASN A 11 3.60 10.28 -1.04
C ASN A 11 4.81 10.81 -1.84
N MET A 12 4.58 11.71 -2.83
CA MET A 12 5.69 12.39 -3.49
C MET A 12 6.37 13.36 -2.50
N PRO A 13 7.71 13.30 -2.34
CA PRO A 13 8.43 14.23 -1.47
C PRO A 13 8.24 15.69 -1.88
N LEU A 14 8.08 16.59 -0.91
CA LEU A 14 7.87 18.02 -1.16
C LEU A 14 8.96 18.64 -2.04
N ALA A 15 10.21 18.21 -1.87
CA ALA A 15 11.32 18.63 -2.72
C ALA A 15 11.08 18.31 -4.20
N LYS A 16 10.55 17.12 -4.53
CA LYS A 16 10.23 16.74 -5.92
C LYS A 16 9.03 17.49 -6.47
N ILE A 17 8.04 17.77 -5.63
CA ILE A 17 6.89 18.61 -6.01
C ILE A 17 7.38 20.02 -6.37
N LYS A 18 8.30 20.59 -5.57
CA LYS A 18 8.92 21.89 -5.86
C LYS A 18 9.67 21.85 -7.20
N THR A 19 10.51 20.83 -7.44
CA THR A 19 11.19 20.65 -8.72
C THR A 19 10.22 20.56 -9.89
N TYR A 20 9.10 19.84 -9.75
CA TYR A 20 8.08 19.75 -10.78
C TYR A 20 7.47 21.13 -11.11
N ILE A 21 7.18 21.95 -10.09
CA ILE A 21 6.63 23.30 -10.26
C ILE A 21 7.64 24.22 -10.95
N GLU A 22 8.92 24.18 -10.54
CA GLU A 22 10.01 24.93 -11.18
C GLU A 22 10.18 24.54 -12.64
N LEU A 23 10.10 23.25 -12.96
CA LEU A 23 10.10 22.78 -14.35
C LEU A 23 8.87 23.29 -15.09
N ALA A 24 7.68 23.30 -14.49
CA ALA A 24 6.46 23.74 -15.17
C ALA A 24 6.55 25.21 -15.63
N GLN A 25 7.19 26.08 -14.84
CA GLN A 25 7.44 27.49 -15.18
C GLN A 25 8.33 27.66 -16.43
N GLN A 26 9.10 26.65 -16.79
CA GLN A 26 9.99 26.68 -17.97
C GLN A 26 9.26 26.39 -19.29
N GLY A 27 7.97 26.01 -19.26
CA GLY A 27 7.17 25.78 -20.46
C GLY A 27 7.47 24.46 -21.18
N LEU A 28 7.34 24.45 -22.51
CA LEU A 28 7.39 23.21 -23.31
C LEU A 28 8.76 22.50 -23.24
N LYS A 29 9.86 23.25 -23.14
CA LYS A 29 11.23 22.70 -23.07
C LYS A 29 11.47 21.76 -21.89
N SER A 30 10.65 21.86 -20.83
CA SER A 30 10.73 21.01 -19.65
C SER A 30 9.71 19.87 -19.64
N ALA A 31 8.84 19.77 -20.65
CA ALA A 31 7.79 18.75 -20.70
C ALA A 31 8.34 17.31 -20.64
N PRO A 32 9.46 16.97 -21.32
CA PRO A 32 10.07 15.64 -21.18
C PRO A 32 10.47 15.30 -19.74
N GLN A 33 11.08 16.26 -19.02
CA GLN A 33 11.53 16.09 -17.64
C GLN A 33 10.35 15.95 -16.69
N ARG A 34 9.30 16.77 -16.87
CA ARG A 34 8.06 16.67 -16.09
C ARG A 34 7.37 15.33 -16.29
N LYS A 35 7.30 14.84 -17.53
CA LYS A 35 6.74 13.52 -17.85
C LYS A 35 7.53 12.41 -17.16
N ALA A 36 8.86 12.43 -17.25
CA ALA A 36 9.71 11.42 -16.62
C ALA A 36 9.53 11.38 -15.09
N LEU A 37 9.42 12.55 -14.43
CA LEU A 37 9.15 12.64 -13.00
C LEU A 37 7.82 11.99 -12.63
N LEU A 38 6.76 12.26 -13.40
CA LEU A 38 5.43 11.68 -13.17
C LEU A 38 5.37 10.19 -13.49
N GLN A 39 6.09 9.70 -14.50
CA GLN A 39 6.19 8.26 -14.80
C GLN A 39 6.80 7.50 -13.62
N LYS A 40 7.90 8.00 -13.06
CA LYS A 40 8.51 7.40 -11.86
C LYS A 40 7.58 7.43 -10.65
N GLN A 41 6.81 8.52 -10.50
CA GLN A 41 5.80 8.58 -9.44
C GLN A 41 4.69 7.55 -9.66
N LEU A 42 4.25 7.35 -10.89
CA LEU A 42 3.21 6.39 -11.23
C LEU A 42 3.65 4.95 -10.93
N GLU A 43 4.89 4.59 -11.27
CA GLU A 43 5.48 3.30 -10.88
C GLU A 43 5.48 3.10 -9.36
N THR A 44 5.84 4.15 -8.61
CA THR A 44 5.83 4.12 -7.14
C THR A 44 4.40 3.92 -6.60
N LEU A 45 3.42 4.59 -7.21
CA LEU A 45 2.01 4.46 -6.83
C LEU A 45 1.50 3.04 -7.08
N TYR A 46 1.85 2.41 -8.20
CA TYR A 46 1.47 1.02 -8.47
C TYR A 46 2.02 0.05 -7.43
N ALA A 47 3.30 0.18 -7.05
CA ALA A 47 3.89 -0.65 -6.00
C ALA A 47 3.21 -0.46 -4.63
N GLN A 48 2.81 0.78 -4.31
CA GLN A 48 2.05 1.08 -3.09
C GLN A 48 0.67 0.41 -3.11
N LEU A 49 -0.06 0.49 -4.23
CA LEU A 49 -1.38 -0.13 -4.38
C LEU A 49 -1.31 -1.65 -4.24
N GLU A 50 -0.31 -2.29 -4.86
CA GLU A 50 -0.09 -3.73 -4.73
C GLU A 50 0.18 -4.14 -3.27
N THR A 51 1.04 -3.38 -2.58
CA THR A 51 1.33 -3.59 -1.15
C THR A 51 0.08 -3.46 -0.28
N LEU A 52 -0.73 -2.42 -0.53
CA LEU A 52 -1.96 -2.17 0.22
C LEU A 52 -3.01 -3.26 -0.05
N HIS A 53 -3.11 -3.74 -1.29
CA HIS A 53 -4.01 -4.83 -1.63
C HIS A 53 -3.61 -6.14 -0.94
N HIS A 54 -2.31 -6.47 -0.87
CA HIS A 54 -1.85 -7.62 -0.09
C HIS A 54 -2.12 -7.46 1.41
N ALA A 55 -1.95 -6.26 1.95
CA ALA A 55 -2.27 -5.97 3.35
C ALA A 55 -3.78 -6.14 3.62
N GLU A 56 -4.64 -5.61 2.74
CA GLU A 56 -6.09 -5.76 2.78
C GLU A 56 -6.48 -7.23 2.84
N GLN A 57 -5.99 -8.05 1.92
CA GLN A 57 -6.29 -9.49 1.88
C GLN A 57 -5.92 -10.20 3.19
N LYS A 58 -4.74 -9.91 3.76
CA LYS A 58 -4.29 -10.49 5.03
C LYS A 58 -5.17 -10.07 6.20
N ILE A 59 -5.52 -8.79 6.27
CA ILE A 59 -6.39 -8.25 7.32
C ILE A 59 -7.79 -8.85 7.21
N ALA A 60 -8.36 -8.90 6.01
CA ALA A 60 -9.67 -9.50 5.76
C ALA A 60 -9.70 -10.98 6.16
N HIS A 61 -8.67 -11.75 5.79
CA HIS A 61 -8.54 -13.14 6.22
C HIS A 61 -8.46 -13.28 7.74
N LYS A 62 -7.69 -12.43 8.41
CA LYS A 62 -7.61 -12.43 9.88
C LYS A 62 -8.94 -12.11 10.55
N ILE A 63 -9.69 -11.14 10.01
CA ILE A 63 -11.04 -10.82 10.49
C ILE A 63 -11.95 -12.05 10.39
N GLN A 64 -11.94 -12.76 9.25
CA GLN A 64 -12.75 -13.98 9.08
C GLN A 64 -12.38 -15.08 10.08
N LEU A 65 -11.08 -15.28 10.33
CA LEU A 65 -10.63 -16.23 11.35
C LEU A 65 -11.16 -15.87 12.74
N TYR A 66 -11.08 -14.59 13.13
CA TYR A 66 -11.61 -14.14 14.43
C TYR A 66 -13.14 -14.26 14.50
N THR A 67 -13.85 -13.96 13.42
CA THR A 67 -15.31 -14.19 13.33
C THR A 67 -15.65 -15.66 13.60
N GLN A 68 -14.89 -16.59 13.02
CA GLN A 68 -15.07 -18.02 13.26
C GLN A 68 -14.73 -18.41 14.71
N MET A 69 -13.61 -17.94 15.27
CA MET A 69 -13.22 -18.19 16.66
C MET A 69 -14.30 -17.76 17.65
N ILE A 70 -14.87 -16.56 17.45
CA ILE A 70 -15.94 -16.02 18.29
C ILE A 70 -17.21 -16.87 18.15
N LYS A 71 -17.59 -17.23 16.92
CA LYS A 71 -18.77 -18.07 16.67
C LYS A 71 -18.65 -19.45 17.31
N GLU A 72 -17.47 -20.06 17.24
CA GLU A 72 -17.22 -21.41 17.75
C GLU A 72 -16.81 -21.45 19.22
N GLN A 73 -16.53 -20.30 19.85
CA GLN A 73 -15.98 -20.20 21.20
C GLN A 73 -14.71 -21.04 21.38
N LYS A 74 -13.86 -21.05 20.35
CA LYS A 74 -12.61 -21.82 20.31
C LYS A 74 -11.47 -20.94 19.87
N ASP A 75 -10.36 -21.05 20.58
CA ASP A 75 -9.14 -20.34 20.22
C ASP A 75 -8.24 -21.23 19.36
N PHE A 76 -8.21 -20.94 18.07
CA PHE A 76 -7.36 -21.63 17.08
C PHE A 76 -6.00 -20.96 16.87
N LEU A 77 -5.75 -19.80 17.49
CA LEU A 77 -4.56 -18.99 17.22
C LEU A 77 -3.59 -18.94 18.39
N ASN A 78 -4.06 -19.16 19.62
CA ASN A 78 -3.23 -19.23 20.81
C ASN A 78 -2.56 -20.63 20.92
N PRO A 79 -1.23 -20.73 20.80
CA PRO A 79 -0.52 -22.01 20.89
C PRO A 79 -0.66 -22.74 22.24
N LEU A 80 -1.08 -22.03 23.29
CA LEU A 80 -1.31 -22.58 24.63
C LEU A 80 -2.77 -23.04 24.82
N SER A 81 -3.64 -22.78 23.84
CA SER A 81 -5.03 -23.23 23.91
C SER A 81 -5.13 -24.75 23.69
N PRO A 82 -5.94 -25.47 24.48
CA PRO A 82 -6.22 -26.89 24.25
C PRO A 82 -6.84 -27.17 22.86
N THR A 83 -7.43 -26.16 22.23
CA THR A 83 -8.06 -26.26 20.91
C THR A 83 -7.14 -25.86 19.75
N TYR A 84 -5.88 -25.52 20.04
CA TYR A 84 -4.90 -25.14 19.03
C TYR A 84 -4.46 -26.35 18.21
N LYS A 85 -4.86 -26.38 16.94
CA LYS A 85 -4.28 -27.27 15.93
C LYS A 85 -3.39 -26.40 15.04
N GLY A 86 -2.11 -26.27 15.42
CA GLY A 86 -1.15 -25.48 14.65
C GLY A 86 -1.16 -25.86 13.16
N ASN A 87 -0.84 -24.90 12.30
CA ASN A 87 -0.88 -25.11 10.85
C ASN A 87 0.12 -26.20 10.43
N SER A 88 -0.38 -27.40 10.14
CA SER A 88 0.33 -28.49 9.45
C SER A 88 0.44 -28.18 7.95
N LYS A 89 1.02 -27.03 7.61
CA LYS A 89 1.57 -26.74 6.27
C LYS A 89 2.86 -25.94 6.44
N LYS A 90 3.91 -26.63 6.89
CA LYS A 90 5.23 -26.35 6.36
C LYS A 90 5.26 -26.99 4.97
N THR A 91 5.32 -26.18 3.93
CA THR A 91 5.78 -26.64 2.62
C THR A 91 6.64 -25.53 2.02
N PRO A 92 7.75 -25.91 1.36
CA PRO A 92 8.98 -25.13 1.21
C PRO A 92 8.86 -23.91 0.29
#